data_AF-A0A0F8YSE6-F1
#
_entry.id   AF-A0A0F8YSE6-F1
#
_cell.length_a   1.000
_cell.length_b   1.000
_cell.length_c   1.000
_cell.angle_alpha   90.00
_cell.angle_beta   90.00
_cell.angle_gamma   90.00
#
_symmetry.space_group_name_H-M   'P 1'
#
loop_
_entity.id
_entity.type
_entity.pdbx_description
1 polymer ?
#
loop_
_entity_poly.entity_id
_entity_poly.type
_entity_poly.pdbx_seq_one_letter_code
_entity_poly.pdbx_strand_id
1 'polypeptide(L)'
;MSRVGKKPIPVPDKIKISYQNRRVTVQGPKGKLERLINSRVDLKLGNGLINVNIANNDRTSRALQGLTRSLVANMITGVERGFERVLEIKGIGYRAILNGNRIEFSLGFSHPINFELPEGISAAIDRNNIITLSGIDKE
;
A
#
# COMPACT_ATOMS: atom_id res chain seq x y z
N MET A 1 -7.49 17.41 17.30
CA MET A 1 -6.20 17.77 16.64
C MET A 1 -5.58 16.50 16.05
N SER A 2 -5.23 16.47 14.75
CA SER A 2 -4.58 15.29 14.16
C SER A 2 -3.12 15.20 14.63
N ARG A 3 -2.86 14.33 15.62
CA ARG A 3 -1.50 14.09 16.15
C ARG A 3 -0.62 13.31 15.16
N VAL A 4 -1.23 12.64 14.20
CA VAL A 4 -0.55 11.76 13.23
C VAL A 4 0.11 12.55 12.10
N GLY A 5 -0.54 13.60 11.59
CA GLY A 5 -0.02 14.41 10.48
C GLY A 5 1.21 15.25 10.82
N LYS A 6 1.41 15.61 12.10
CA LYS A 6 2.58 16.38 12.56
C LYS A 6 3.82 15.53 12.83
N LYS A 7 3.70 14.20 12.83
CA LYS A 7 4.84 13.32 13.10
C LYS A 7 5.69 13.20 11.83
N PRO A 8 7.01 13.46 11.90
CA PRO A 8 7.89 13.23 10.78
C PRO A 8 7.86 11.74 10.37
N ILE A 9 8.12 11.50 9.09
CA ILE A 9 8.28 10.15 8.54
C ILE A 9 9.78 9.90 8.37
N PRO A 10 10.38 8.93 9.09
CA PRO A 10 11.77 8.55 8.86
C PRO A 10 11.91 7.87 7.50
N VAL A 11 12.96 8.21 6.76
CA VAL A 11 13.30 7.61 5.47
C VAL A 11 14.52 6.71 5.68
N PRO A 12 14.37 5.38 5.54
CA PRO A 12 15.51 4.46 5.51
C PRO A 12 16.48 4.79 4.37
N ASP A 13 17.79 4.66 4.60
CA ASP A 13 18.84 5.02 3.63
C ASP A 13 18.76 4.24 2.30
N LYS A 14 18.11 3.08 2.31
CA LYS A 14 17.93 2.22 1.12
C LYS A 14 16.81 2.70 0.18
N ILE A 15 16.09 3.77 0.53
CA ILE A 15 14.90 4.21 -0.18
C ILE A 15 15.14 5.60 -0.75
N LYS A 16 15.01 5.73 -2.06
CA LYS A 16 15.13 7.00 -2.78
C LYS A 16 13.76 7.63 -2.91
N ILE A 17 13.61 8.85 -2.39
CA ILE A 17 12.37 9.60 -2.46
C ILE A 17 12.62 10.88 -3.25
N SER A 18 11.80 11.13 -4.27
CA SER A 18 11.79 12.39 -5.00
C SER A 18 10.42 13.03 -4.91
N TYR A 19 10.40 14.33 -4.68
CA TYR A 19 9.18 15.13 -4.71
C TYR A 19 9.37 16.26 -5.73
N GLN A 20 8.62 16.18 -6.84
CA GLN A 20 8.67 17.16 -7.92
C GLN A 20 7.26 17.38 -8.46
N ASN A 21 6.88 18.63 -8.74
CA ASN A 21 5.57 18.97 -9.31
C ASN A 21 4.38 18.34 -8.55
N ARG A 22 4.45 18.30 -7.22
CA ARG A 22 3.48 17.64 -6.33
C ARG A 22 3.33 16.13 -6.53
N ARG A 23 4.21 15.50 -7.30
CA ARG A 23 4.31 14.04 -7.40
C ARG A 23 5.38 13.55 -6.45
N VAL A 24 5.00 12.65 -5.55
CA VAL A 24 5.95 11.90 -4.73
C VAL A 24 6.24 10.58 -5.41
N THR A 25 7.51 10.29 -5.60
CA THR A 25 7.99 9.03 -6.14
C THR A 25 8.87 8.40 -5.07
N VAL A 26 8.55 7.16 -4.69
CA VAL A 26 9.26 6.39 -3.69
C VAL A 26 9.81 5.14 -4.39
N GLN A 27 11.13 4.99 -4.39
CA GLN A 27 11.82 3.86 -5.01
C GLN A 27 12.60 3.10 -3.95
N GLY A 28 12.40 1.79 -3.90
CA GLY A 28 13.06 0.90 -2.96
C GLY A 28 13.35 -0.47 -3.57
N PRO A 29 13.78 -1.44 -2.76
CA PRO A 29 14.19 -2.76 -3.23
C PRO A 29 13.05 -3.56 -3.89
N LYS A 30 11.80 -3.37 -3.47
CA LYS A 30 10.65 -4.10 -4.02
C LYS A 30 10.01 -3.43 -5.24
N GLY A 31 10.37 -2.20 -5.57
CA GLY A 31 9.80 -1.50 -6.72
C GLY A 31 9.73 0.01 -6.56
N LYS A 32 8.89 0.63 -7.38
CA LYS A 32 8.68 2.08 -7.47
C LYS A 32 7.19 2.38 -7.34
N LEU A 33 6.84 3.32 -6.46
CA LEU A 33 5.48 3.82 -6.30
C LEU A 33 5.46 5.32 -6.57
N GLU A 34 4.43 5.80 -7.27
CA GLU A 34 4.23 7.22 -7.55
C GLU A 34 2.84 7.66 -7.12
N ARG A 35 2.74 8.86 -6.54
CA ARG A 35 1.45 9.44 -6.18
C ARG A 35 1.42 10.94 -6.38
N LEU A 36 0.28 11.45 -6.84
CA LEU A 36 0.00 12.88 -6.87
C LEU A 36 -0.53 13.36 -5.51
N ILE A 37 0.07 14.41 -4.97
CA ILE A 37 -0.33 15.04 -3.71
C ILE A 37 -1.25 16.23 -3.98
N ASN A 38 -2.26 16.40 -3.13
CA ASN A 38 -3.23 17.49 -3.22
C ASN A 38 -2.54 18.85 -3.00
N SER A 39 -2.96 19.88 -3.75
CA SER A 39 -2.38 21.23 -3.70
C SER A 39 -2.44 21.93 -2.34
N ARG A 40 -3.30 21.49 -1.43
CA ARG A 40 -3.45 22.06 -0.07
C ARG A 40 -2.37 21.58 0.91
N VAL A 41 -1.58 20.58 0.53
CA VAL A 41 -0.56 19.95 1.37
C VAL A 41 0.78 19.97 0.62
N ASP A 42 1.85 20.27 1.35
CA ASP A 42 3.20 20.30 0.81
C ASP A 42 4.11 19.32 1.57
N LEU A 43 5.14 18.81 0.90
CA LEU A 43 6.10 17.85 1.45
C LEU A 43 7.48 18.48 1.53
N LYS A 44 8.01 18.61 2.74
CA LYS A 44 9.38 19.06 2.98
C LYS A 44 10.26 17.88 3.34
N LEU A 45 11.20 17.55 2.45
CA LEU A 45 12.25 16.56 2.72
C LEU A 45 13.45 17.26 3.37
N GLY A 46 13.97 16.73 4.47
CA GLY A 46 15.17 17.24 5.11
C GLY A 46 15.77 16.25 6.10
N ASN A 47 17.11 16.09 6.08
CA ASN A 47 17.88 15.26 7.02
C ASN A 47 17.33 13.83 7.20
N GLY A 48 16.92 13.16 6.11
CA GLY A 48 16.36 11.80 6.17
C GLY A 48 14.95 11.72 6.78
N LEU A 49 14.27 12.86 6.94
CA LEU A 49 12.91 12.96 7.46
C LEU A 49 12.00 13.67 6.45
N ILE A 50 10.76 13.20 6.35
CA ILE A 50 9.71 13.87 5.57
C ILE A 50 8.72 14.51 6.53
N ASN A 51 8.56 15.82 6.38
CA ASN A 51 7.56 16.61 7.08
C ASN A 51 6.44 16.99 6.12
N VAL A 52 5.20 16.78 6.56
CA VAL A 52 3.99 17.12 5.80
C VAL A 52 3.47 18.45 6.32
N ASN A 53 3.57 19.49 5.51
CA ASN A 53 3.14 20.85 5.84
C ASN A 53 1.80 21.19 5.18
N ILE A 54 1.06 22.08 5.80
CA ILE A 54 -0.21 22.61 5.26
C ILE A 54 -0.10 24.11 5.12
N ALA A 55 -0.65 24.67 4.04
CA ALA A 55 -0.67 26.12 3.82
C ALA A 55 -1.72 26.81 4.72
N ASN A 56 -2.93 26.24 4.79
CA ASN A 56 -4.04 26.79 5.59
C ASN A 56 -4.43 25.84 6.72
N ASN A 57 -4.78 26.40 7.87
CA ASN A 57 -5.11 25.65 9.09
C ASN A 57 -6.59 25.22 9.17
N ASP A 58 -7.18 24.84 8.04
CA ASP A 58 -8.58 24.44 7.94
C ASP A 58 -8.79 22.98 8.35
N ARG A 59 -10.03 22.63 8.70
CA ARG A 59 -10.40 21.23 9.03
C ARG A 59 -10.05 20.25 7.91
N THR A 60 -10.27 20.66 6.66
CA THR A 60 -9.97 19.86 5.46
C THR A 60 -8.47 19.68 5.27
N SER A 61 -7.69 20.76 5.35
CA SER A 61 -6.22 20.70 5.25
C SER A 61 -5.59 19.81 6.32
N ARG A 62 -6.09 19.86 7.56
CA ARG A 62 -5.64 18.97 8.65
C ARG A 62 -5.96 17.50 8.39
N ALA A 63 -7.11 17.19 7.78
CA ALA A 63 -7.47 15.83 7.40
C ALA A 63 -6.54 15.32 6.27
N LEU A 64 -6.33 16.16 5.25
CA LEU A 64 -5.42 15.86 4.14
C LEU A 64 -3.97 15.69 4.59
N GLN A 65 -3.52 16.44 5.59
CA GLN A 65 -2.18 16.27 6.19
C GLN A 65 -1.99 14.86 6.75
N GLY A 66 -2.94 14.39 7.57
CA GLY A 66 -2.87 13.06 8.18
C GLY A 66 -2.97 11.93 7.16
N LEU A 67 -3.82 12.11 6.14
CA LEU A 67 -3.94 11.19 5.02
C LEU A 67 -2.63 11.09 4.23
N THR A 68 -2.10 12.24 3.77
CA THR A 68 -0.87 12.31 2.98
C THR A 68 0.30 11.71 3.74
N ARG A 69 0.43 12.02 5.03
CA ARG A 69 1.45 11.42 5.91
C ARG A 69 1.35 9.90 5.92
N SER A 70 0.15 9.37 6.12
CA SER A 70 -0.08 7.92 6.18
C SER A 70 0.22 7.24 4.86
N LEU A 71 -0.17 7.85 3.74
CA LEU A 71 0.08 7.32 2.40
C LEU A 71 1.57 7.27 2.09
N VAL A 72 2.31 8.35 2.32
CA VAL A 72 3.77 8.37 2.09
C VAL A 72 4.47 7.35 2.99
N ALA A 73 4.08 7.25 4.26
CA ALA A 73 4.64 6.24 5.18
C ALA A 73 4.34 4.81 4.72
N ASN A 74 3.13 4.55 4.20
CA ASN A 74 2.77 3.25 3.64
C ASN A 74 3.60 2.96 2.37
N MET A 75 3.80 3.94 1.48
CA MET A 75 4.62 3.76 0.28
C MET A 75 6.06 3.36 0.64
N ILE A 76 6.67 4.04 1.62
CA ILE A 76 8.01 3.71 2.12
C ILE A 76 8.05 2.28 2.68
N THR A 77 7.09 1.94 3.53
CA THR A 77 7.00 0.59 4.14
C THR A 77 6.77 -0.48 3.07
N GLY A 78 5.96 -0.19 2.06
CA GLY A 78 5.63 -1.09 0.95
C GLY A 78 6.81 -1.37 0.04
N VAL A 79 7.58 -0.36 -0.36
CA VAL A 79 8.79 -0.60 -1.18
C VAL A 79 9.93 -1.26 -0.39
N GLU A 80 9.93 -1.15 0.94
CA GLU A 80 10.94 -1.77 1.81
C GLU A 80 10.59 -3.23 2.13
N ARG A 81 9.45 -3.45 2.78
CA ARG A 81 9.03 -4.73 3.35
C ARG A 81 7.92 -5.38 2.54
N GLY A 82 7.13 -4.59 1.81
CA GLY A 82 5.89 -5.05 1.19
C GLY A 82 4.78 -5.23 2.23
N PHE A 83 3.57 -5.43 1.73
CA PHE A 83 2.40 -5.76 2.52
C PHE A 83 1.98 -7.18 2.22
N GLU A 84 1.49 -7.86 3.26
CA GLU A 84 0.86 -9.16 3.15
C GLU A 84 -0.51 -9.13 3.83
N ARG A 85 -1.47 -9.83 3.22
CA ARG A 85 -2.79 -10.10 3.80
C ARG A 85 -3.07 -11.58 3.68
N VAL A 86 -3.29 -12.20 4.83
CA VAL A 86 -3.68 -13.60 4.93
C VAL A 86 -5.20 -13.66 4.98
N LEU A 87 -5.78 -14.43 4.06
CA LEU A 87 -7.21 -14.70 3.95
C LEU A 87 -7.42 -16.20 4.20
N GLU A 88 -8.42 -16.54 5.00
CA GLU A 88 -8.76 -17.92 5.30
C GLU A 88 -10.15 -18.24 4.76
N ILE A 89 -10.25 -19.33 4.01
CA ILE A 89 -11.51 -19.87 3.50
C ILE A 89 -12.06 -20.86 4.52
N LYS A 90 -13.26 -20.58 5.03
CA LYS A 90 -13.98 -21.45 5.97
C LYS A 90 -15.17 -22.09 5.28
N GLY A 91 -15.14 -23.42 5.16
CA GLY A 91 -16.21 -24.22 4.59
C GLY A 91 -15.77 -25.65 4.32
N ILE A 92 -16.70 -26.60 4.40
CA ILE A 92 -16.43 -28.00 4.09
C ILE A 92 -16.39 -28.14 2.56
N GLY A 93 -15.27 -28.61 2.03
CA GLY A 93 -15.05 -28.76 0.58
C GLY A 93 -14.68 -27.46 -0.15
N TYR A 94 -14.54 -26.34 0.56
CA TYR A 94 -14.08 -25.09 -0.05
C TYR A 94 -12.57 -25.13 -0.22
N ARG A 95 -12.11 -24.73 -1.40
CA ARG A 95 -10.68 -24.68 -1.74
C ARG A 95 -10.39 -23.59 -2.75
N ALA A 96 -9.17 -23.09 -2.73
CA ALA A 96 -8.61 -22.22 -3.75
C ALA A 96 -7.37 -22.87 -4.37
N ILE A 97 -7.18 -22.68 -5.67
CA ILE A 97 -6.05 -23.18 -6.44
C ILE A 97 -5.45 -22.01 -7.22
N LEU A 98 -4.11 -21.92 -7.24
CA LEU A 98 -3.40 -20.88 -7.97
C LEU A 98 -3.01 -21.43 -9.35
N ASN A 99 -3.64 -20.90 -10.39
CA ASN A 99 -3.36 -21.22 -11.78
C ASN A 99 -2.63 -20.05 -12.44
N GLY A 100 -1.30 -20.03 -12.33
CA GLY A 100 -0.47 -18.94 -12.83
C GLY A 100 -0.78 -17.64 -12.09
N ASN A 101 -1.34 -16.64 -12.80
CA ASN A 101 -1.75 -15.36 -12.22
C ASN A 101 -3.26 -15.28 -11.87
N ARG A 102 -3.95 -16.43 -11.87
CA ARG A 102 -5.38 -16.52 -11.53
C ARG A 102 -5.58 -17.41 -10.32
N ILE A 103 -6.47 -17.00 -9.42
CA ILE A 103 -6.94 -17.85 -8.32
C ILE A 103 -8.29 -18.44 -8.73
N GLU A 104 -8.35 -19.75 -8.77
CA GLU A 104 -9.58 -20.50 -8.98
C GLU A 104 -10.19 -20.88 -7.62
N PHE A 105 -11.39 -20.39 -7.35
CA PHE A 105 -12.13 -20.64 -6.13
C PHE A 105 -13.23 -21.69 -6.34
N SER A 106 -13.15 -22.78 -5.60
CA SER A 106 -14.22 -23.78 -5.47
C SER A 106 -14.97 -23.55 -4.15
N LEU A 107 -16.05 -22.77 -4.18
CA LEU A 107 -16.84 -22.40 -2.99
C LEU A 107 -18.24 -23.04 -2.96
N GLY A 108 -18.41 -24.18 -3.63
CA GLY A 108 -19.71 -24.87 -3.69
C GLY A 108 -20.73 -24.27 -4.68
N PHE A 109 -20.30 -23.33 -5.53
CA PHE A 109 -21.08 -22.91 -6.70
C PHE A 109 -21.06 -23.98 -7.80
N SER A 110 -22.02 -23.93 -8.73
CA SER A 110 -22.11 -24.87 -9.85
C SER A 110 -20.91 -24.82 -10.81
N HIS A 111 -20.13 -23.74 -10.77
CA HIS A 111 -18.89 -23.57 -11.54
C HIS A 111 -17.82 -22.89 -10.66
N PRO A 112 -16.52 -23.12 -10.93
CA PRO A 112 -15.45 -22.44 -10.24
C PRO A 112 -15.41 -20.94 -10.56
N ILE A 113 -15.03 -20.13 -9.57
CA ILE A 113 -14.87 -18.68 -9.74
C ILE A 113 -13.39 -18.38 -9.99
N ASN A 114 -13.09 -17.88 -11.19
CA ASN A 114 -11.73 -17.48 -11.55
C ASN A 114 -11.52 -16.00 -11.25
N PHE A 115 -10.52 -15.69 -10.44
CA PHE A 115 -10.13 -14.33 -10.10
C PHE A 115 -8.73 -14.03 -10.63
N GLU A 116 -8.61 -13.06 -11.54
CA GLU A 116 -7.31 -12.64 -12.07
C GLU A 116 -6.64 -11.67 -11.09
N LEU A 117 -5.37 -11.92 -10.77
CA LEU A 117 -4.59 -11.02 -9.92
C LEU A 117 -4.14 -9.80 -10.73
N PRO A 118 -4.34 -8.58 -10.18
CA PRO A 118 -3.86 -7.37 -10.84
C PRO A 118 -2.32 -7.31 -10.81
N GLU A 119 -1.75 -6.50 -11.69
CA GLU A 119 -0.30 -6.33 -11.79
C GLU A 119 0.31 -5.85 -10.46
N GLY A 120 1.42 -6.47 -10.05
CA GLY A 120 2.14 -6.11 -8.82
C GLY A 120 1.59 -6.77 -7.55
N ILE A 121 0.55 -7.61 -7.64
CA ILE A 121 0.09 -8.47 -6.53
C ILE A 121 0.48 -9.92 -6.81
N SER A 122 1.07 -10.57 -5.81
CA SER A 122 1.40 -11.99 -5.83
C SER A 122 0.57 -12.73 -4.79
N ALA A 123 -0.01 -13.87 -5.17
CA ALA A 123 -0.73 -14.72 -4.25
C ALA A 123 0.04 -16.02 -3.99
N ALA A 124 0.03 -16.47 -2.74
CA ALA A 124 0.45 -17.80 -2.35
C ALA A 124 -0.73 -18.52 -1.70
N ILE A 125 -0.95 -19.78 -2.04
CA ILE A 125 -1.98 -20.61 -1.42
C ILE A 125 -1.31 -21.68 -0.58
N ASP A 126 -1.63 -21.70 0.71
CA ASP A 126 -1.21 -22.74 1.65
C ASP A 126 -2.41 -23.58 2.08
N ARG A 127 -2.20 -24.90 2.16
CA ARG A 127 -3.22 -25.90 2.55
C ARG A 127 -4.56 -25.79 1.82
N ASN A 128 -4.57 -25.22 0.62
CA ASN A 128 -5.74 -24.95 -0.24
C ASN A 128 -6.82 -24.03 0.36
N ASN A 129 -6.67 -23.58 1.61
CA ASN A 129 -7.67 -22.79 2.33
C ASN A 129 -7.12 -21.46 2.85
N ILE A 130 -5.80 -21.27 2.85
CA ILE A 130 -5.15 -20.04 3.29
C ILE A 130 -4.56 -19.36 2.06
N ILE A 131 -4.98 -18.14 1.76
CA ILE A 131 -4.47 -17.33 0.66
C ILE A 131 -3.71 -16.16 1.25
N THR A 132 -2.41 -16.11 0.99
CA THR A 132 -1.56 -14.96 1.33
C THR A 132 -1.41 -14.09 0.09
N LEU A 133 -2.03 -12.92 0.09
CA LEU A 133 -1.83 -11.88 -0.90
C LEU A 133 -0.65 -11.00 -0.46
N SER A 134 0.28 -10.78 -1.35
CA SER A 134 1.45 -9.93 -1.13
C SER A 134 1.55 -8.86 -2.22
N GLY A 135 1.93 -7.64 -1.84
CA GLY A 135 2.00 -6.51 -2.76
C GLY A 135 2.88 -5.38 -2.23
N ILE A 136 3.27 -4.47 -3.11
CA ILE A 136 4.02 -3.27 -2.73
C ILE A 136 3.11 -2.11 -2.32
N ASP A 137 1.90 -2.06 -2.85
CA ASP A 137 0.90 -1.07 -2.48
C ASP A 137 -0.02 -1.62 -1.38
N LYS A 138 -0.41 -0.75 -0.45
CA LYS A 138 -1.33 -1.08 0.65
C LYS A 138 -2.78 -0.84 0.27
N GLU A 139 -3.02 0.09 -0.67
CA GLU A 139 -4.35 0.37 -1.22
C GLU A 139 -4.80 -0.77 -2.13
#